data_AF-A0A3D5UJE3-F1
#
_entry.id   AF-A0A3D5UJE3-F1
#
_cell.length_a   1.000
_cell.length_b   1.000
_cell.length_c   1.000
_cell.angle_alpha   90.00
_cell.angle_beta   90.00
_cell.angle_gamma   90.00
#
_symmetry.space_group_name_H-M   'P 1'
#
loop_
_entity.id
_entity.type
_entity.pdbx_description
1 polymer ?
#
loop_
_entity_poly.entity_id
_entity_poly.type
_entity_poly.pdbx_seq_one_letter_code
_entity_poly.pdbx_strand_id
1 'polypeptide(L)' 'MRYPALNDLIEETGDKYSLVIVTAKRSRQIVEANINDDSHIINPVSLAAKEIAMGKVEFLKTTQQ' A
#
# COMPACT_ATOMS: atom_id res chain seq x y z
N MET A 1 -8.74 5.84 -17.00
CA MET A 1 -8.38 6.30 -15.64
C MET A 1 -7.56 5.19 -14.98
N ARG A 2 -6.34 5.46 -14.51
CA ARG A 2 -5.57 4.48 -13.73
C ARG A 2 -6.08 4.55 -12.30
N TYR A 3 -6.66 3.46 -11.81
CA TYR A 3 -7.14 3.33 -10.43
C TYR A 3 -6.06 2.63 -9.60
N PRO A 4 -5.83 3.03 -8.35
CA PRO A 4 -6.51 4.11 -7.60
C PRO A 4 -6.04 5.53 -7.95
N ALA A 5 -6.89 6.53 -7.69
CA ALA A 5 -6.48 7.94 -7.79
C ALA A 5 -5.60 8.31 -6.59
N LEU A 6 -4.69 9.27 -6.79
CA LEU A 6 -3.76 9.68 -5.73
C LEU A 6 -4.48 10.29 -4.53
N ASN A 7 -5.56 11.04 -4.76
CA ASN A 7 -6.31 11.70 -3.69
C ASN A 7 -6.97 10.67 -2.76
N ASP A 8 -7.59 9.62 -3.32
CA ASP A 8 -8.21 8.52 -2.56
C ASP A 8 -7.18 7.86 -1.63
N LEU A 9 -5.97 7.64 -2.14
CA LEU A 9 -4.87 7.08 -1.35
C LEU A 9 -4.40 8.00 -0.21
N ILE A 10 -4.36 9.31 -0.47
CA ILE A 10 -3.97 10.30 0.54
C ILE A 10 -5.06 10.43 1.60
N GLU A 11 -6.35 10.32 1.24
CA GLU A 11 -7.46 10.35 2.19
C GLU A 11 -7.36 9.20 3.21
N GLU A 12 -7.12 7.98 2.73
CA GLU A 12 -6.94 6.80 3.59
C GLU A 12 -5.66 6.89 4.46
N THR A 13 -4.59 7.48 3.93
CA THR A 13 -3.30 7.51 4.62
C THR A 13 -3.05 8.78 5.45
N GLY A 14 -3.83 9.84 5.21
CA GLY A 14 -3.76 11.17 5.83
C GLY A 14 -2.81 12.15 5.13
N ASP A 15 -1.67 11.69 4.63
CA ASP A 15 -0.69 12.54 3.95
C ASP A 15 0.19 11.75 2.96
N LYS A 16 0.81 12.47 2.02
CA LYS A 16 1.64 11.87 0.96
C LYS A 16 2.88 11.14 1.46
N TYR A 17 3.43 11.48 2.62
CA TYR A 17 4.61 10.83 3.18
C TYR A 17 4.21 9.52 3.86
N SER A 18 3.13 9.55 4.65
CA SER A 18 2.50 8.34 5.20
C SER A 18 2.12 7.37 4.08
N LEU A 19 1.55 7.87 2.98
CA LEU A 19 1.22 7.04 1.81
C LEU A 19 2.43 6.27 1.29
N VAL A 20 3.57 6.94 1.10
CA VAL A 20 4.80 6.32 0.60
C VAL A 20 5.30 5.25 1.57
N ILE A 21 5.33 5.54 2.87
CA ILE A 21 5.83 4.61 3.89
C ILE A 21 4.92 3.39 4.00
N VAL A 22 3.61 3.59 4.08
CA VAL A 22 2.62 2.51 4.20
C VAL A 22 2.64 1.64 2.94
N THR A 23 2.65 2.24 1.75
CA THR A 23 2.73 1.52 0.48
C THR A 23 4.00 0.68 0.40
N ALA A 24 5.16 1.24 0.78
CA ALA A 24 6.44 0.53 0.74
C ALA A 24 6.47 -0.65 1.73
N LYS A 25 6.00 -0.45 2.97
CA LYS A 25 5.91 -1.52 3.97
C LYS A 25 4.98 -2.64 3.50
N ARG A 26 3.79 -2.29 3.00
CA ARG A 26 2.82 -3.26 2.51
C ARG A 26 3.33 -4.03 1.29
N SER A 27 4.01 -3.34 0.37
CA SER A 27 4.64 -3.99 -0.79
C SER A 27 5.64 -5.06 -0.38
N ARG A 28 6.45 -4.81 0.67
CA ARG A 28 7.39 -5.82 1.21
C ARG A 28 6.66 -7.04 1.78
N GLN A 29 5.59 -6.84 2.55
CA GLN A 29 4.77 -7.94 3.07
C GLN A 29 4.18 -8.80 1.94
N ILE A 30 3.73 -8.17 0.85
CA ILE A 30 3.23 -8.87 -0.34
C ILE A 30 4.34 -9.72 -0.96
N VAL A 31 5.53 -9.16 -1.14
CA VAL A 31 6.68 -9.90 -1.69
C VAL A 31 7.02 -11.09 -0.80
N GLU A 32 7.13 -10.89 0.52
CA GLU A 32 7.45 -11.95 1.49
C GLU A 32 6.41 -13.07 1.48
N ALA A 33 5.12 -12.74 1.39
CA ALA A 33 4.04 -13.73 1.33
C ALA A 33 4.03 -14.54 0.01
N ASN A 34 4.53 -13.98 -1.09
CA ASN A 34 4.54 -14.61 -2.41
C ASN A 34 5.90 -15.24 -2.79
N ILE A 35 6.85 -15.37 -1.85
CA ILE A 35 8.20 -15.93 -2.10
C ILE A 35 8.18 -17.32 -2.76
N ASN A 36 7.11 -18.10 -2.58
CA ASN A 36 7.00 -19.47 -3.09
C ASN A 36 6.05 -19.60 -4.30
N ASP A 37 5.49 -18.50 -4.79
CA ASP A 37 4.44 -18.52 -5.83
C ASP A 37 4.93 -17.80 -7.10
N ASP A 38 5.66 -18.52 -7.94
CA ASP A 38 6.20 -18.03 -9.22
C ASP A 38 5.09 -17.72 -10.25
N SER A 39 3.82 -18.06 -9.95
CA SER A 39 2.72 -18.03 -10.91
C SER A 39 2.06 -16.66 -11.08
N HIS A 40 2.30 -15.72 -10.16
CA HIS A 40 1.61 -14.42 -10.15
C HIS A 40 2.60 -13.25 -10.06
N ILE A 41 2.97 -12.73 -11.23
CA ILE A 41 3.65 -11.43 -11.40
C ILE A 41 2.64 -10.31 -11.08
N ILE A 42 2.25 -10.20 -9.82
CA ILE A 42 1.49 -9.06 -9.32
C ILE A 42 2.51 -8.02 -8.91
N ASN A 43 2.48 -6.85 -9.54
CA ASN A 43 3.30 -5.72 -9.09
C ASN A 43 2.90 -5.39 -7.63
N PRO A 44 3.79 -5.62 -6.64
CA PRO A 44 3.43 -5.54 -5.23
C PRO A 44 3.03 -4.12 -4.82
N VAL A 45 3.61 -3.10 -5.46
CA VAL A 45 3.26 -1.69 -5.24
C VAL A 45 1.86 -1.39 -5.74
N SER A 46 1.48 -1.95 -6.90
CA SER A 46 0.15 -1.78 -7.45
C SER A 46 -0.92 -2.48 -6.61
N LEU A 47 -0.60 -3.64 -6.05
CA LEU A 47 -1.50 -4.34 -5.13
C LEU A 47 -1.64 -3.60 -3.80
N ALA A 48 -0.52 -3.16 -3.21
CA ALA A 48 -0.54 -2.36 -1.98
C ALA A 48 -1.38 -1.10 -2.14
N ALA A 49 -1.23 -0.36 -3.24
CA ALA A 49 -2.05 0.82 -3.52
C ALA A 49 -3.55 0.47 -3.61
N LYS A 50 -3.91 -0.64 -4.27
CA LYS A 50 -5.30 -1.10 -4.33
C LYS A 50 -5.85 -1.47 -2.95
N GLU A 51 -5.08 -2.16 -2.13
CA GLU A 51 -5.50 -2.53 -0.77
C GLU A 51 -5.68 -1.31 0.13
N ILE A 52 -4.80 -0.31 0.02
CA ILE A 52 -4.93 0.97 0.73
C ILE A 52 -6.21 1.68 0.29
N ALA A 53 -6.46 1.81 -1.02
CA ALA A 53 -7.68 2.44 -1.53
C ALA A 53 -8.97 1.66 -1.21
N MET A 54 -8.87 0.40 -0.77
CA MET A 54 -10.00 -0.40 -0.29
C MET A 54 -10.16 -0.35 1.24
N GLY A 55 -9.32 0.42 1.96
CA GLY A 55 -9.32 0.46 3.43
C GLY A 55 -8.87 -0.86 4.08
N LYS A 56 -8.14 -1.72 3.36
CA LYS A 56 -7.71 -3.06 3.85
C LYS A 56 -6.37 -3.05 4.59
N VAL A 57 -5.76 -1.87 4.77
CA VAL A 57 -4.44 -1.73 5.37
C VAL A 57 -4.54 -0.86 6.62
N GLU A 58 -4.39 -1.49 7.77
CA GLU A 58 -4.31 -0.79 9.05
C GLU A 58 -2.84 -0.45 9.39
N PHE A 59 -2.60 0.77 9.86
CA PHE A 59 -1.29 1.21 10.29
C PHE A 59 -1.41 2.27 11.39
N LEU A 60 -0.44 2.28 12.31
CA LEU A 60 -0.37 3.27 13.37
C LEU A 60 0.36 4.52 12.86
N LYS A 61 -0.28 5.69 12.99
CA LYS A 61 0.37 6.98 12.77
C LYS A 61 1.19 7.32 14.01
N THR A 62 2.50 7.07 13.97
CA THR A 62 3.39 7.61 15.01
C THR A 62 3.51 9.11 14.76
N THR A 63 2.70 9.89 15.48
CA THR A 63 2.91 11.33 15.57
C THR A 63 4.19 11.52 16.37
N GLN A 64 5.29 11.84 15.69
CA GLN A 64 6.51 12.29 16.36
C GLN A 64 6.15 13.63 17.03
N GLN A 65 5.93 13.60 18.35
CA GLN A 65 5.75 14.78 19.19
C GLN A 65 7.06 15.56 19.31
#